data_AF-A0A967SLG8-F1
#
_entry.id   AF-A0A967SLG8-F1
#
_cell.length_a   1.000
_cell.length_b   1.000
_cell.length_c   1.000
_cell.angle_alpha   90.00
_cell.angle_beta   90.00
_cell.angle_gamma   90.00
#
_symmetry.space_group_name_H-M   'P 1'
#
loop_
_entity.id
_entity.type
_entity.pdbx_description
1 polymer ?
#
loop_
_entity_poly.entity_id
_entity_poly.type
_entity_poly.pdbx_seq_one_letter_code
_entity_poly.pdbx_strand_id
1 'polypeptide(L)' 'GRAIKDVHFPHGAVVGAILRDSQVITPRGGDEIRPGDRVVMFALPDAIPEIERLFT' A
#
# COMPACT_ATOMS: atom_id res chain seq x y z
N GLY A 1 -9.86 -3.34 8.45
CA GLY A 1 -8.46 -3.21 8.04
C GLY A 1 -7.83 -2.10 8.84
N ARG A 2 -6.57 -1.73 8.56
CA ARG A 2 -5.99 -0.47 9.04
C ARG A 2 -6.09 0.57 7.93
N ALA A 3 -6.41 1.81 8.27
CA ALA A 3 -6.39 2.88 7.29
C ALA A 3 -4.95 3.14 6.84
N ILE A 4 -4.75 3.51 5.58
CA ILE A 4 -3.41 3.71 4.98
C ILE A 4 -2.57 4.68 5.80
N LYS A 5 -3.17 5.75 6.34
CA LYS A 5 -2.46 6.73 7.17
C LYS A 5 -1.92 6.16 8.50
N ASP A 6 -2.50 5.07 8.98
CA ASP A 6 -2.15 4.43 10.26
C ASP A 6 -1.16 3.28 10.06
N VAL A 7 -0.83 2.96 8.81
CA VAL A 7 0.21 1.99 8.46
C VAL A 7 1.56 2.71 8.41
N HIS A 8 2.52 2.18 9.16
CA HIS A 8 3.90 2.66 9.12
C HIS A 8 4.58 2.08 7.88
N PHE A 9 4.46 2.80 6.77
CA PHE A 9 5.23 2.49 5.56
C PHE A 9 6.70 2.92 5.75
N PRO A 10 7.65 2.18 5.16
CA PRO A 10 9.06 2.56 5.19
C PRO A 10 9.27 3.93 4.55
N HIS A 11 10.28 4.65 5.01
CA HIS A 11 10.68 5.89 4.35
C HIS A 11 11.07 5.62 2.89
N GLY A 12 10.59 6.48 1.99
CA GLY A 12 10.80 6.30 0.55
C GLY A 12 9.84 5.32 -0.12
N ALA A 13 8.78 4.88 0.58
CA ALA A 13 7.69 4.09 0.02
C ALA A 13 6.36 4.88 0.03
N VAL A 14 5.56 4.74 -1.03
CA VAL A 14 4.23 5.34 -1.13
C VAL A 14 3.27 4.47 -1.92
N VAL A 15 2.01 4.41 -1.49
CA VAL A 15 0.93 3.74 -2.22
C VAL A 15 0.48 4.62 -3.37
N GLY A 16 0.61 4.12 -4.60
CA GLY A 16 0.19 4.84 -5.81
C GLY A 16 -1.24 4.55 -6.23
N ALA A 17 -1.68 3.29 -6.13
CA ALA A 17 -3.03 2.87 -6.52
C ALA A 17 -3.46 1.58 -5.81
N ILE A 18 -4.76 1.41 -5.63
CA ILE A 18 -5.37 0.14 -5.20
C ILE A 18 -6.25 -0.36 -6.36
N LEU A 19 -6.02 -1.60 -6.79
CA LEU A 19 -6.88 -2.29 -7.73
C LEU A 19 -7.79 -3.23 -6.94
N ARG A 20 -9.10 -2.98 -7.00
CA ARG A 20 -10.13 -3.76 -6.31
C ARG A 20 -11.32 -3.93 -7.25
N ASP A 21 -11.82 -5.16 -7.37
CA ASP A 21 -13.00 -5.47 -8.20
C ASP A 21 -12.90 -4.90 -9.64
N SER A 22 -11.70 -5.00 -10.23
CA SER A 22 -11.38 -4.44 -11.56
C SER A 22 -11.47 -2.91 -11.67
N GLN A 23 -11.50 -2.19 -10.55
CA GLN A 23 -11.45 -0.73 -10.50
C GLN A 23 -10.13 -0.23 -9.92
N VAL A 24 -9.70 0.94 -10.38
CA VAL A 24 -8.54 1.65 -9.84
C VAL A 24 -9.02 2.70 -8.85
N ILE A 25 -8.53 2.63 -7.63
CA ILE A 25 -8.82 3.55 -6.53
C ILE A 25 -7.56 4.37 -6.25
N THR A 26 -7.69 5.70 -6.29
CA THR A 26 -6.63 6.61 -5.83
C THR A 26 -6.63 6.62 -4.29
N PRO A 27 -5.56 6.13 -3.64
CA PRO A 27 -5.52 5.97 -2.20
C PRO A 27 -5.54 7.32 -1.48
N ARG A 28 -6.34 7.38 -0.42
CA ARG A 28 -6.41 8.45 0.57
C ARG A 28 -6.06 7.88 1.94
N GLY A 29 -5.71 8.76 2.87
CA GLY A 29 -5.31 8.32 4.21
C GLY A 29 -6.38 7.49 4.95
N GLY A 30 -7.66 7.69 4.65
CA GLY A 30 -8.78 6.94 5.24
C GLY A 30 -9.11 5.63 4.54
N ASP A 31 -8.51 5.34 3.38
CA ASP A 31 -8.77 4.07 2.69
C ASP A 31 -8.11 2.92 3.43
N GLU A 32 -8.73 1.74 3.34
CA GLU A 32 -8.18 0.51 3.89
C GLU A 32 -7.85 -0.45 2.76
N ILE A 33 -6.67 -1.07 2.84
CA ILE A 33 -6.29 -2.21 2.00
C ILE A 33 -7.04 -3.45 2.53
N ARG A 34 -7.67 -4.18 1.63
CA ARG A 34 -8.52 -5.35 1.92
C ARG A 34 -7.91 -6.61 1.28
N PRO A 35 -8.21 -7.80 1.83
CA PRO A 35 -7.84 -9.05 1.18
C PRO A 35 -8.38 -9.10 -0.26
N GLY A 36 -7.53 -9.52 -1.20
CA GLY A 36 -7.84 -9.55 -2.64
C GLY A 36 -7.47 -8.27 -3.40
N ASP A 37 -7.16 -7.18 -2.70
CA ASP A 37 -6.64 -5.98 -3.36
C ASP A 37 -5.27 -6.24 -3.97
N ARG A 38 -5.03 -5.65 -5.15
CA ARG A 38 -3.70 -5.51 -5.70
C ARG A 38 -3.24 -4.07 -5.51
N VAL A 39 -2.14 -3.88 -4.79
CA VAL A 39 -1.63 -2.55 -4.44
C VAL A 39 -0.43 -2.22 -5.32
N VAL A 40 -0.44 -1.06 -5.96
CA VAL A 40 0.72 -0.50 -6.67
C VAL A 40 1.44 0.45 -5.72
N MET A 41 2.73 0.21 -5.48
CA MET A 41 3.59 1.08 -4.68
C MET A 41 4.78 1.57 -5.48
N PHE A 42 5.23 2.78 -5.15
CA PHE A 42 6.53 3.29 -5.53
C PHE A 42 7.44 3.22 -4.31
N ALA A 43 8.65 2.69 -4.48
CA ALA A 43 9.59 2.53 -3.40
C ALA A 43 11.02 2.79 -3.88
N LEU A 44 11.84 3.38 -3.01
CA LEU A 44 13.30 3.32 -3.17
C LEU A 44 13.77 1.86 -3.02
N PRO A 45 14.86 1.44 -3.69
CA PRO A 45 15.34 0.06 -3.62
C PRO A 45 15.55 -0.46 -2.19
N ASP A 46 16.08 0.40 -1.31
CA ASP A 46 16.38 0.06 0.08
C ASP A 46 15.12 -0.16 0.94
N ALA A 47 13.96 0.36 0.52
CA ALA A 47 12.69 0.21 1.22
C ALA A 47 11.96 -1.11 0.87
N ILE A 48 12.31 -1.76 -0.25
CA ILE A 48 11.62 -2.96 -0.74
C ILE A 48 11.63 -4.11 0.29
N PRO A 49 12.75 -4.45 0.96
CA PRO A 49 12.76 -5.56 1.92
C PRO A 49 11.83 -5.34 3.12
N GLU A 50 11.66 -4.09 3.56
CA GLU A 50 10.77 -3.76 4.67
C GLU A 50 9.30 -3.79 4.22
N ILE A 51 9.01 -3.37 2.98
CA ILE A 51 7.68 -3.48 2.38
C ILE A 51 7.24 -4.95 2.33
N GLU A 52 8.07 -5.88 1.85
CA GLU A 52 7.71 -7.31 1.74
C GLU A 52 7.27 -7.90 3.10
N ARG A 53 7.88 -7.46 4.20
CA ARG A 53 7.53 -7.87 5.57
C ARG A 53 6.17 -7.36 6.04
N LEU A 54 5.64 -6.28 5.47
CA LEU A 54 4.33 -5.74 5.83
C LEU A 54 3.16 -6.55 5.25
N PHE A 55 3.41 -7.32 4.17
CA PHE A 55 2.40 -8.08 3.45
C PHE A 55 2.55 -9.60 3.62
N THR A 56 3.46 -10.04 4.50
CA THR A 56 3.62 -11.44 4.94
C THR A 56 2.94 -11.64 6.29
#